data_AF-A0A2X1PVA0-F1
#
_entry.id   AF-A0A2X1PVA0-F1
#
_cell.length_a   1.000
_cell.length_b   1.000
_cell.length_c   1.000
_cell.angle_alpha   90.00
_cell.angle_beta   90.00
_cell.angle_gamma   90.00
#
_symmetry.space_group_name_H-M   'P 1'
#
loop_
_entity.id
_entity.type
_entity.pdbx_description
1 polymer ?
#
loop_
_entity_poly.entity_id
_entity_poly.type
_entity_poly.pdbx_seq_one_letter_code
_entity_poly.pdbx_strand_id
1 'polypeptide(L)'
;MALQAVENGEVPAALINNYYWYNLAKEKGVENLKSRLYFVRHQDPGALVSYSGAAVLKASKNQAEAQKFVDFLASKKGQEALVAARAEYPLRADVVSPFNLEPYEKLEAPVVSATTAQDKEHAIKLIEEAGLK
;
A
#
# COMPACT_ATOMS: atom_id res chain seq x y z
N MET A 1 -18.27 -0.31 0.19
CA MET A 1 -17.05 0.55 0.29
C MET A 1 -16.70 1.10 -1.09
N ALA A 2 -16.02 2.24 -1.18
CA ALA A 2 -15.78 3.03 -2.41
C ALA A 2 -15.53 2.24 -3.72
N LEU A 3 -14.69 1.19 -3.68
CA LEU A 3 -14.45 0.31 -4.84
C LEU A 3 -15.74 -0.35 -5.37
N GLN A 4 -16.62 -0.83 -4.50
CA GLN A 4 -17.90 -1.43 -4.89
C GLN A 4 -18.83 -0.41 -5.56
N ALA A 5 -18.83 0.84 -5.12
CA ALA A 5 -19.64 1.88 -5.75
C ALA A 5 -19.18 2.15 -7.20
N VAL A 6 -17.88 2.13 -7.45
CA VAL A 6 -17.32 2.19 -8.81
C VAL A 6 -17.70 0.94 -9.60
N GLU A 7 -17.54 -0.24 -9.01
CA GLU A 7 -17.84 -1.53 -9.65
C GLU A 7 -19.32 -1.68 -10.03
N ASN A 8 -20.21 -1.09 -9.23
CA ASN A 8 -21.65 -1.06 -9.47
C ASN A 8 -22.07 0.04 -10.49
N GLY A 9 -21.16 0.96 -10.83
CA GLY A 9 -21.45 2.11 -11.70
C GLY A 9 -22.20 3.25 -10.99
N GLU A 10 -22.21 3.28 -9.65
CA GLU A 10 -22.83 4.34 -8.85
C GLU A 10 -22.03 5.64 -8.90
N VAL A 11 -20.70 5.52 -8.98
CA VAL A 11 -19.76 6.64 -9.14
C VAL A 11 -18.71 6.30 -10.21
N PRO A 12 -18.18 7.28 -10.96
CA PRO A 12 -17.26 7.01 -12.06
C PRO A 12 -15.86 6.58 -11.59
N ALA A 13 -15.41 7.03 -10.41
CA ALA A 13 -14.09 6.74 -9.86
C ALA A 13 -14.07 6.98 -8.34
N ALA A 14 -13.05 6.42 -7.67
CA ALA A 14 -12.77 6.68 -6.26
C ALA A 14 -11.28 6.60 -5.97
N LEU A 15 -10.83 7.35 -4.95
CA LEU A 15 -9.47 7.25 -4.41
C LEU A 15 -9.41 6.07 -3.43
N ILE A 16 -8.55 5.10 -3.73
CA ILE A 16 -8.38 3.87 -2.95
C ILE A 16 -6.91 3.47 -2.91
N ASN A 17 -6.55 2.56 -2.01
CA ASN A 17 -5.27 1.86 -2.09
C ASN A 17 -5.35 0.70 -3.11
N ASN A 18 -4.28 0.51 -3.89
CA ASN A 18 -4.22 -0.47 -4.99
C ASN A 18 -4.59 -1.90 -4.57
N TYR A 19 -4.18 -2.32 -3.36
CA TYR A 19 -4.32 -3.69 -2.91
C TYR A 19 -5.79 -4.13 -2.76
N TYR A 20 -6.73 -3.21 -2.52
CA TYR A 20 -8.16 -3.53 -2.50
C TYR A 20 -8.66 -4.02 -3.86
N TRP A 21 -8.22 -3.38 -4.94
CA TRP A 21 -8.61 -3.77 -6.30
C TRP A 21 -7.99 -5.11 -6.70
N TYR A 22 -6.70 -5.32 -6.41
CA TYR A 22 -6.04 -6.60 -6.70
C TYR A 22 -6.64 -7.78 -5.91
N ASN A 23 -7.04 -7.56 -4.65
CA ASN A 23 -7.73 -8.59 -3.88
C ASN A 23 -9.09 -8.95 -4.51
N LEU A 24 -9.86 -7.93 -4.92
CA LEU A 24 -11.14 -8.16 -5.62
C LEU A 24 -10.93 -8.86 -6.96
N ALA A 25 -9.90 -8.48 -7.72
CA ALA A 25 -9.54 -9.10 -8.98
C ALA A 25 -9.12 -10.56 -8.82
N LYS A 26 -8.38 -10.88 -7.75
CA LYS A 26 -8.02 -12.27 -7.40
C LYS A 26 -9.23 -13.10 -7.02
N GLU A 27 -10.20 -12.50 -6.33
CA GLU A 27 -11.44 -13.17 -5.91
C GLU A 27 -12.39 -13.41 -7.08
N LYS A 28 -12.58 -12.42 -7.96
CA LYS A 28 -13.60 -12.45 -9.01
C LYS A 28 -13.10 -12.81 -10.41
N GLY A 29 -11.79 -12.74 -10.66
CA GLY A 29 -11.22 -12.72 -12.01
C GLY A 29 -11.23 -11.30 -12.58
N VAL A 30 -10.10 -10.88 -13.16
CA VAL A 30 -9.89 -9.52 -13.70
C VAL A 30 -10.90 -9.21 -14.82
N GLU A 31 -11.22 -10.22 -15.64
CA GLU A 31 -12.17 -10.14 -16.75
C GLU A 31 -13.61 -9.89 -16.31
N ASN A 32 -13.94 -10.17 -15.04
CA ASN A 32 -15.26 -9.95 -14.47
C ASN A 32 -15.38 -8.60 -13.76
N LEU A 33 -14.30 -7.81 -13.71
CA LEU A 33 -14.32 -6.47 -13.14
C LEU A 33 -14.70 -5.42 -14.19
N LYS A 34 -15.53 -4.46 -13.76
CA LYS A 34 -15.91 -3.26 -14.52
C LYS A 34 -15.01 -2.07 -14.20
N SER A 35 -14.29 -2.14 -13.08
CA SER A 35 -13.31 -1.14 -12.65
C SER A 35 -11.89 -1.49 -13.08
N ARG A 36 -11.01 -0.48 -13.15
CA ARG A 36 -9.57 -0.64 -13.37
C ARG A 36 -8.79 0.32 -12.47
N LEU A 37 -7.52 -0.01 -12.22
CA LEU A 37 -6.60 0.93 -11.58
C LEU A 37 -6.12 1.99 -12.58
N TYR A 38 -5.99 3.22 -12.09
CA TYR A 38 -5.31 4.31 -12.76
C TYR A 38 -4.27 4.87 -11.80
N PHE A 39 -2.99 4.78 -12.17
CA PHE A 39 -1.89 5.30 -11.37
C PHE A 39 -1.55 6.70 -11.84
N VAL A 40 -1.71 7.68 -10.96
CA VAL A 40 -1.13 9.03 -11.14
C VAL A 40 0.39 8.91 -11.00
N ARG A 41 1.16 9.75 -11.69
CA ARG A 41 2.62 9.66 -11.83
C ARG A 41 3.28 11.04 -11.76
N HIS A 42 4.56 11.13 -12.12
CA HIS A 42 5.30 12.38 -12.21
C HIS A 42 5.43 13.13 -10.87
N GLN A 43 5.66 12.39 -9.78
CA GLN A 43 5.76 12.91 -8.42
C GLN A 43 4.51 13.67 -7.95
N ASP A 44 3.35 13.37 -8.54
CA ASP A 44 2.07 13.91 -8.09
C ASP A 44 1.73 13.39 -6.68
N PRO A 45 1.13 14.21 -5.79
CA PRO A 45 0.70 13.76 -4.47
C PRO A 45 -0.24 12.53 -4.47
N GLY A 46 -1.01 12.32 -5.54
CA GLY A 46 -1.86 11.14 -5.74
C GLY A 46 -1.08 9.85 -6.04
N ALA A 47 0.22 9.96 -6.36
CA ALA A 47 1.13 8.83 -6.51
C ALA A 47 1.83 8.43 -5.19
N LEU A 48 1.38 8.96 -4.05
CA LEU A 48 1.98 8.70 -2.73
C LEU A 48 2.05 7.19 -2.43
N VAL A 49 3.26 6.73 -2.09
CA VAL A 49 3.51 5.39 -1.58
C VAL A 49 3.78 5.46 -0.08
N SER A 50 3.03 4.67 0.70
CA SER A 50 3.31 4.45 2.11
C SER A 50 4.13 3.18 2.31
N TYR A 51 5.10 3.23 3.20
CA TYR A 51 6.01 2.11 3.48
C TYR A 51 5.65 1.45 4.81
N SER A 52 5.64 0.12 4.81
CA SER A 52 5.56 -0.68 6.03
C SER A 52 6.95 -0.90 6.62
N GLY A 53 7.07 -0.88 7.94
CA GLY A 53 8.33 -1.10 8.66
C GLY A 53 8.18 -2.03 9.86
N ALA A 54 9.29 -2.60 10.31
CA ALA A 54 9.36 -3.47 11.49
C ALA A 54 10.60 -3.13 12.33
N ALA A 55 10.47 -3.26 13.66
CA ALA A 55 11.56 -3.02 14.60
C ALA A 55 11.40 -3.88 15.87
N VAL A 56 12.51 -4.14 16.57
CA VAL A 56 12.52 -4.84 17.86
C VAL A 56 12.45 -3.83 19.00
N LEU A 57 11.54 -4.05 19.94
CA LEU A 57 11.47 -3.24 21.16
C LEU A 57 12.67 -3.54 22.07
N LYS A 58 13.31 -2.50 22.61
CA LYS A 58 14.38 -2.63 23.62
C LYS A 58 13.96 -3.43 24.86
N ALA A 59 12.67 -3.42 25.19
CA ALA A 59 12.10 -4.15 26.32
C ALA A 59 11.71 -5.62 26.00
N SER A 60 11.95 -6.11 24.77
CA SER A 60 11.62 -7.49 24.41
C SER A 60 12.38 -8.48 25.29
N LYS A 61 11.67 -9.50 25.79
CA LYS A 61 12.26 -10.64 26.53
C LYS A 61 12.84 -11.71 25.58
N ASN A 62 12.59 -11.58 24.29
CA ASN A 62 13.01 -12.51 23.23
C ASN A 62 13.77 -11.73 22.15
N GLN A 63 14.85 -11.03 22.55
CA GLN A 63 15.61 -10.15 21.67
C GLN A 63 16.15 -10.90 20.44
N ALA A 64 16.74 -12.08 20.65
CA ALA A 64 17.37 -12.85 19.59
C ALA A 64 16.33 -13.38 18.57
N GLU A 65 15.20 -13.89 19.05
CA GLU A 65 14.13 -14.40 18.18
C GLU A 65 13.43 -13.25 17.44
N ALA A 66 13.20 -12.12 18.11
CA ALA A 66 12.61 -10.94 17.49
C ALA A 66 13.51 -10.37 16.39
N GLN A 67 14.83 -10.34 16.60
CA GLN A 67 15.78 -9.91 15.57
C GLN A 67 15.75 -10.87 14.37
N LYS A 68 15.79 -12.19 14.61
CA LYS A 68 15.64 -13.20 13.54
C LYS A 68 14.34 -13.03 12.76
N PHE A 69 13.26 -12.64 13.44
CA PHE A 69 11.98 -12.39 12.78
C PHE A 69 12.02 -11.14 11.89
N VAL A 70 12.60 -10.02 12.35
CA VAL A 70 12.80 -8.83 11.51
C VAL A 70 13.69 -9.14 10.32
N ASP A 71 14.78 -9.89 10.53
CA ASP A 71 15.67 -10.33 9.46
C ASP A 71 14.92 -11.23 8.45
N PHE A 72 14.03 -12.11 8.94
CA PHE A 72 13.18 -12.92 8.10
C PHE A 72 12.23 -12.07 7.25
N LEU A 73 11.58 -11.05 7.83
CA LEU A 73 10.68 -10.14 7.09
C LEU A 73 11.40 -9.44 5.93
N ALA A 74 12.67 -9.07 6.13
CA ALA A 74 13.51 -8.44 5.10
C ALA A 74 14.23 -9.45 4.18
N SER A 75 14.16 -10.75 4.47
CA SER A 75 14.74 -11.80 3.65
C SER A 75 13.93 -12.03 2.38
N LYS A 76 14.54 -12.67 1.37
CA LYS A 76 13.85 -13.09 0.15
C LYS A 76 12.59 -13.91 0.47
N LYS A 77 12.71 -14.92 1.33
CA LYS A 77 11.60 -15.81 1.71
C LYS A 77 10.47 -15.09 2.44
N GLY A 78 10.79 -14.12 3.30
CA GLY A 78 9.77 -13.32 4.00
C GLY A 78 9.02 -12.39 3.06
N GLN A 79 9.74 -11.74 2.14
CA GLN A 79 9.14 -10.91 1.09
C GLN A 79 8.29 -11.74 0.11
N GLU A 80 8.75 -12.94 -0.28
CA GLU A 80 7.95 -13.89 -1.08
C GLU A 80 6.64 -14.29 -0.36
N ALA A 81 6.71 -14.55 0.95
CA ALA A 81 5.54 -14.84 1.76
C ALA A 81 4.57 -13.66 1.85
N LEU A 82 5.09 -12.43 1.95
CA LEU A 82 4.29 -11.19 1.94
C LEU A 82 3.52 -11.04 0.62
N VAL A 83 4.22 -11.07 -0.51
CA VAL A 83 3.62 -10.82 -1.83
C VAL A 83 2.69 -11.95 -2.29
N ALA A 84 2.86 -13.17 -1.76
CA ALA A 84 1.92 -14.27 -2.01
C ALA A 84 0.52 -14.00 -1.42
N ALA A 85 0.47 -13.32 -0.28
CA ALA A 85 -0.77 -13.03 0.44
C ALA A 85 -1.36 -11.66 0.09
N ARG A 86 -0.51 -10.68 -0.26
CA ARG A 86 -0.92 -9.28 -0.43
C ARG A 86 -0.35 -8.67 -1.69
N ALA A 87 -1.14 -7.83 -2.35
CA ALA A 87 -0.72 -7.02 -3.49
C ALA A 87 0.08 -5.77 -3.06
N GLU A 88 1.08 -5.98 -2.20
CA GLU A 88 2.06 -4.97 -1.79
C GLU A 88 3.34 -5.09 -2.63
N TYR A 89 4.06 -3.98 -2.78
CA TYR A 89 5.31 -3.93 -3.54
C TYR A 89 6.46 -4.46 -2.67
N PRO A 90 7.18 -5.51 -3.09
CA PRO A 90 8.38 -5.94 -2.39
C PRO A 90 9.48 -4.89 -2.57
N LEU A 91 10.20 -4.57 -1.49
CA LEU A 91 11.36 -3.66 -1.58
C LEU A 91 12.63 -4.38 -2.05
N ARG A 92 12.60 -5.71 -2.10
CA ARG A 92 13.67 -6.53 -2.65
C ARG A 92 13.52 -6.68 -4.16
N ALA A 93 14.52 -6.24 -4.92
CA ALA A 93 14.54 -6.35 -6.37
C ALA A 93 14.56 -7.80 -6.91
N ASP A 94 14.95 -8.78 -6.08
CA ASP A 94 14.99 -10.20 -6.44
C ASP A 94 13.70 -10.98 -6.07
N VAL A 95 12.64 -10.27 -5.67
CA VAL A 95 11.32 -10.83 -5.34
C VAL A 95 10.27 -10.28 -6.31
N VAL A 96 9.53 -11.19 -6.94
CA VAL A 96 8.48 -10.85 -7.90
C VAL A 96 7.13 -11.17 -7.26
N SER A 97 6.21 -10.20 -7.30
CA SER A 97 4.84 -10.42 -6.83
C SER A 97 4.08 -11.32 -7.81
N PRO A 98 3.26 -12.28 -7.34
CA PRO A 98 2.34 -13.02 -8.20
C PRO A 98 1.18 -12.16 -8.68
N PHE A 99 0.96 -10.99 -8.05
CA PHE A 99 0.05 -9.99 -8.57
C PHE A 99 0.75 -9.23 -9.71
N ASN A 100 -0.01 -8.90 -10.75
CA ASN A 100 0.48 -8.11 -11.89
C ASN A 100 0.64 -6.63 -11.52
N LEU A 101 1.55 -6.33 -10.58
CA LEU A 101 1.87 -4.97 -10.16
C LEU A 101 2.65 -4.25 -11.25
N GLU A 102 2.42 -2.95 -11.41
CA GLU A 102 3.34 -2.12 -12.19
C GLU A 102 4.76 -2.20 -11.60
N PRO A 103 5.83 -2.09 -12.39
CA PRO A 103 7.16 -1.90 -11.83
C PRO A 103 7.20 -0.70 -10.90
N TYR A 104 7.84 -0.85 -9.74
CA TYR A 104 7.87 0.18 -8.70
C TYR A 104 8.41 1.52 -9.22
N GLU A 105 9.43 1.49 -10.08
CA GLU A 105 10.04 2.67 -10.68
C GLU A 105 9.06 3.45 -11.57
N LYS A 106 8.07 2.78 -12.17
CA LYS A 106 7.05 3.42 -13.01
C LYS A 106 5.96 4.12 -12.21
N LEU A 107 5.90 3.92 -10.89
CA LEU A 107 4.97 4.64 -10.04
C LEU A 107 5.34 6.13 -9.94
N GLU A 108 6.63 6.44 -10.05
CA GLU A 108 7.15 7.81 -9.98
C GLU A 108 6.61 8.58 -8.77
N ALA A 109 6.55 7.90 -7.62
CA ALA A 109 5.99 8.44 -6.39
C ALA A 109 6.80 9.67 -5.90
N PRO A 110 6.13 10.66 -5.29
CA PRO A 110 6.82 11.80 -4.70
C PRO A 110 7.73 11.35 -3.54
N VAL A 111 8.90 11.97 -3.44
CA VAL A 111 9.80 11.78 -2.30
C VAL A 111 9.35 12.72 -1.18
N VAL A 112 8.89 12.15 -0.07
CA VAL A 112 8.40 12.88 1.10
C VAL A 112 9.03 12.36 2.38
N SER A 113 9.11 13.20 3.42
CA SER A 113 9.54 12.79 4.76
C SER A 113 8.45 12.01 5.48
N ALA A 114 8.83 11.32 6.56
CA ALA A 114 7.87 10.69 7.46
C ALA A 114 6.92 11.74 8.05
N THR A 115 5.62 11.42 8.08
CA THR A 115 4.60 12.28 8.68
C THR A 115 4.84 12.44 10.19
N THR A 116 4.87 13.68 10.64
CA THR A 116 4.98 14.03 12.07
C THR A 116 3.60 14.09 12.74
N ALA A 117 3.58 14.22 14.07
CA ALA A 117 2.34 14.46 14.80
C ALA A 117 1.69 15.78 14.37
N GLN A 118 2.51 16.82 14.17
CA GLN A 118 2.08 18.14 13.73
C GLN A 118 1.46 18.10 12.33
N ASP A 119 2.06 17.36 11.39
CA ASP A 119 1.51 17.20 10.05
C ASP A 119 0.13 16.54 10.10
N LYS A 120 -0.02 15.51 10.94
CA LYS A 120 -1.30 14.80 11.13
C LYS A 120 -2.35 15.71 11.74
N GLU A 121 -2.01 16.48 12.79
CA GLU A 121 -2.91 17.44 13.41
C GLU A 121 -3.37 18.50 12.40
N HIS A 122 -2.44 19.03 11.62
CA HIS A 122 -2.75 19.99 10.57
C HIS A 122 -3.67 19.40 9.49
N ALA A 123 -3.39 18.17 9.03
CA ALA A 123 -4.23 17.48 8.06
C ALA A 123 -5.65 17.23 8.60
N ILE A 124 -5.79 16.86 9.87
CA ILE A 124 -7.11 16.70 10.51
C ILE A 124 -7.87 18.01 10.52
N LYS A 125 -7.21 19.12 10.88
CA LYS A 125 -7.83 20.45 10.86
C LYS A 125 -8.32 20.84 9.48
N LEU A 126 -7.53 20.57 8.43
CA LEU A 126 -7.95 20.82 7.04
C LEU A 126 -9.18 19.98 6.64
N ILE A 127 -9.26 18.74 7.11
CA ILE A 127 -10.43 17.87 6.87
C ILE A 127 -11.69 18.43 7.55
N GLU A 128 -11.56 18.95 8.77
CA GLU A 128 -12.65 19.61 9.50
C GLU A 128 -13.08 20.92 8.83
N GLU A 129 -12.12 21.77 8.45
CA GLU A 129 -12.39 23.04 7.73
C GLU A 129 -13.08 22.80 6.38
N ALA A 130 -12.82 21.67 5.73
CA ALA A 130 -13.47 21.25 4.50
C ALA A 130 -14.84 20.57 4.70
N GLY A 131 -15.28 20.35 5.95
CA GLY A 131 -16.57 19.72 6.27
C GLY A 131 -16.64 18.22 5.94
N LEU A 132 -15.49 17.55 5.90
CA LEU A 132 -15.40 16.12 5.59
C LEU A 132 -15.38 15.23 6.85
N LYS A 133 -15.34 15.85 8.03
CA LYS A 133 -15.50 15.24 9.35
C LYS A 133 -16.21 16.18 10.31
#